data_AF-A0A0A2MSQ1-F1
#
_entry.id   AF-A0A0A2MSQ1-F1
#
_cell.length_a   1.000
_cell.length_b   1.000
_cell.length_c   1.000
_cell.angle_alpha   90.00
_cell.angle_beta   90.00
_cell.angle_gamma   90.00
#
_symmetry.space_group_name_H-M   'P 1'
#
loop_
_entity.id
_entity.type
_entity.pdbx_description
1 polymer ?
#
loop_
_entity_poly.entity_id
_entity_poly.type
_entity_poly.pdbx_seq_one_letter_code
_entity_poly.pdbx_strand_id
1 'polypeptide(L)'
;MKSIKIILAVVVVGLIALFVYKSSVSTEKRGLLAAPKNQFTERIEKEITELSKLPDNKFCKDTYDGVKFIIDDYYKPHPPQHPYGRLGKTQLENDQLKENFSKNLYSVYADKFIKQAFYVFGSSEWKIENIAFIRSECLELRKSNFLEKGSPVDKSFSKIQQILLKYDEINNFIETSNNFSSLDANLSSKFPFADLKIKISRIDTYKRNKLDNIYVNKCARLHNKLDSTKRNLVDTYLKYLEVKISKWMGFYYQFKFSTFNEYNNMIYDPLKTELDDFANNCNYYHYSYDSNRYNALQLKLKYDRQGAYKHIRD
;
A
#
# COMPACT_ATOMS: atom_id res chain seq x y z
N MET A 1 19.78 -61.30 -32.48
CA MET A 1 19.48 -60.02 -31.77
C MET A 1 20.59 -59.51 -30.84
N LYS A 2 21.44 -60.36 -30.24
CA LYS A 2 22.52 -59.88 -29.34
C LYS A 2 23.64 -59.12 -30.09
N SER A 3 24.03 -59.56 -31.29
CA SER A 3 25.11 -58.93 -32.06
C SER A 3 24.74 -57.56 -32.65
N ILE A 4 23.47 -57.33 -32.99
CA ILE A 4 22.98 -56.04 -33.52
C ILE A 4 23.00 -54.95 -32.44
N LYS A 5 22.73 -55.31 -31.17
CA LYS A 5 22.80 -54.36 -30.04
C LYS A 5 24.23 -53.94 -29.70
N ILE A 6 25.21 -54.84 -29.90
CA ILE A 6 26.63 -54.56 -29.66
C ILE A 6 27.16 -53.60 -30.73
N ILE A 7 26.80 -53.81 -32.01
CA ILE A 7 27.22 -52.93 -33.10
C ILE A 7 26.64 -51.51 -32.92
N LEU A 8 25.37 -51.40 -32.50
CA LEU A 8 24.76 -50.09 -32.25
C LEU A 8 25.44 -49.33 -31.09
N ALA A 9 25.81 -50.05 -30.01
CA ALA A 9 26.53 -49.46 -28.89
C ALA A 9 27.93 -48.96 -29.28
N VAL A 10 28.66 -49.69 -30.13
CA VAL A 10 29.98 -49.28 -30.62
C VAL A 10 29.87 -48.03 -31.51
N VAL A 11 28.83 -47.92 -32.35
CA VAL A 11 28.59 -46.72 -33.18
C VAL A 11 28.24 -45.50 -32.32
N VAL A 12 27.42 -45.67 -31.28
CA VAL A 12 27.04 -44.56 -30.38
C VAL A 12 28.24 -44.09 -29.54
N VAL A 13 29.06 -45.02 -29.02
CA VAL A 13 30.28 -44.68 -28.27
C VAL A 13 31.32 -44.03 -29.19
N GLY A 14 31.44 -44.50 -30.43
CA GLY A 14 32.30 -43.88 -31.45
C GLY A 14 31.86 -42.45 -31.80
N LEU A 15 30.56 -42.18 -31.94
CA LEU A 15 30.03 -40.85 -32.21
C LEU A 15 30.21 -39.88 -31.04
N ILE A 16 30.05 -40.36 -29.80
CA ILE A 16 30.30 -39.56 -28.59
C ILE A 16 31.80 -39.24 -28.46
N ALA A 17 32.68 -40.22 -28.69
CA ALA A 17 34.13 -40.00 -28.70
C ALA A 17 34.57 -39.01 -29.80
N LEU A 18 33.93 -39.03 -30.97
CA LEU A 18 34.21 -38.11 -32.07
C LEU A 18 33.70 -36.69 -31.77
N PHE A 19 32.57 -36.55 -31.07
CA PHE A 19 32.08 -35.26 -30.57
C PHE A 19 32.97 -34.67 -29.47
N VAL A 20 33.44 -35.50 -28.54
CA VAL A 20 34.37 -35.08 -27.47
C VAL A 20 35.76 -34.76 -28.05
N TYR A 21 36.24 -35.50 -29.05
CA TYR A 21 37.49 -35.19 -29.75
C TYR A 21 37.37 -33.92 -30.60
N LYS A 22 36.28 -33.70 -31.34
CA LYS A 22 36.01 -32.43 -32.03
C LYS A 22 35.84 -31.25 -31.05
N SER A 23 35.39 -31.49 -29.83
CA SER A 23 35.31 -30.48 -28.77
C SER A 23 36.67 -30.15 -28.13
N SER A 24 37.67 -31.01 -28.28
CA SER A 24 39.00 -30.87 -27.63
C SER A 24 40.15 -30.58 -28.61
N VAL A 25 39.93 -30.70 -29.92
CA VAL A 25 40.85 -30.14 -30.92
C VAL A 25 40.54 -28.66 -31.07
N SER A 26 41.20 -27.87 -30.22
CA SER A 26 41.46 -26.46 -30.36
C SER A 26 42.04 -26.20 -31.76
N THR A 27 41.16 -25.96 -32.72
CA THR A 27 41.55 -25.29 -33.95
C THR A 27 42.03 -23.92 -33.49
N GLU A 28 43.34 -23.69 -33.58
CA GLU A 28 43.89 -22.34 -33.53
C GLU A 28 42.99 -21.46 -34.39
N LYS A 29 42.23 -20.59 -33.73
CA LYS A 29 41.53 -19.52 -34.40
C LYS A 29 42.62 -18.66 -35.02
N ARG A 30 42.92 -18.89 -36.30
CA ARG A 30 43.36 -17.82 -37.19
C ARG A 30 42.43 -16.65 -36.89
N GLY A 31 43.02 -15.54 -36.47
CA GLY A 31 42.29 -14.33 -36.10
C GLY A 31 41.42 -13.86 -37.26
N LEU A 32 40.21 -14.38 -37.34
CA LEU A 32 39.08 -13.67 -37.91
C LEU A 32 38.86 -12.51 -36.96
N LEU A 33 39.38 -11.34 -37.34
CA LEU A 33 38.95 -10.07 -36.78
C LEU A 33 37.43 -10.14 -36.67
N ALA A 34 36.92 -10.13 -35.44
CA ALA A 34 35.49 -10.08 -35.21
C ALA A 34 34.98 -8.88 -36.01
N ALA A 35 33.95 -9.11 -36.85
CA ALA A 35 33.32 -8.01 -37.57
C ALA A 35 33.03 -6.89 -36.55
N PRO A 36 33.32 -5.62 -36.88
CA PRO A 36 33.13 -4.53 -35.94
C PRO A 36 31.69 -4.58 -35.42
N LYS A 37 31.55 -4.78 -34.11
CA LYS A 37 30.25 -4.75 -33.44
C LYS A 37 29.64 -3.37 -33.65
N ASN A 38 28.34 -3.33 -33.88
CA ASN A 38 27.64 -2.09 -34.11
C ASN A 38 27.69 -1.22 -32.84
N GLN A 39 28.36 -0.07 -32.89
CA GLN A 39 28.51 0.85 -31.75
C GLN A 39 27.17 1.28 -31.12
N PHE A 40 26.11 1.34 -31.92
CA PHE A 40 24.78 1.72 -31.46
C PHE A 40 24.16 0.63 -30.59
N THR A 41 24.34 -0.64 -30.98
CA THR A 41 23.87 -1.79 -30.19
C THR A 41 24.70 -1.96 -28.93
N GLU A 42 26.02 -1.77 -29.00
CA GLU A 42 26.90 -1.81 -27.81
C GLU A 42 26.50 -0.76 -26.76
N ARG A 43 26.17 0.46 -27.21
CA ARG A 43 25.70 1.50 -26.32
C ARG A 43 24.39 1.10 -25.63
N ILE A 44 23.41 0.56 -26.38
CA ILE A 44 22.15 0.10 -25.77
C ILE A 44 22.41 -1.00 -24.74
N GLU A 45 23.23 -2.00 -25.06
CA GLU A 45 23.56 -3.09 -24.14
C GLU A 45 24.23 -2.59 -22.85
N LYS A 46 25.15 -1.62 -22.99
CA LYS A 46 25.81 -0.98 -21.86
C LYS A 46 24.81 -0.25 -20.96
N GLU A 47 23.94 0.58 -21.54
CA GLU A 47 22.95 1.38 -20.80
C GLU A 47 21.92 0.47 -20.09
N ILE A 48 21.46 -0.61 -20.73
CA ILE A 48 20.60 -1.63 -20.08
C ILE A 48 21.34 -2.28 -18.90
N THR A 49 22.62 -2.61 -19.08
CA THR A 49 23.45 -3.22 -18.03
C THR A 49 23.64 -2.26 -16.86
N GLU A 50 23.87 -0.98 -17.12
CA GLU A 50 24.02 0.05 -16.08
C GLU A 50 22.72 0.26 -15.31
N LEU A 51 21.57 0.26 -15.99
CA LEU A 51 20.24 0.31 -15.36
C LEU A 51 20.06 -0.83 -14.35
N SER A 52 20.48 -2.05 -14.68
CA SER A 52 20.35 -3.22 -13.78
C SER A 52 21.13 -3.05 -12.46
N LYS A 53 22.21 -2.26 -12.50
CA LYS A 53 23.16 -2.04 -11.38
C LYS A 53 22.79 -0.84 -10.50
N LEU A 54 21.78 -0.05 -10.87
CA LEU A 54 21.32 1.07 -10.04
C LEU A 54 20.91 0.61 -8.65
N PRO A 55 20.83 1.46 -7.63
CA PRO A 55 20.46 1.01 -6.29
C PRO A 55 18.95 0.70 -6.18
N ASP A 56 18.58 -0.17 -5.24
CA ASP A 56 17.18 -0.53 -4.97
C ASP A 56 16.45 0.54 -4.12
N ASN A 57 17.17 1.48 -3.52
CA ASN A 57 16.60 2.51 -2.66
C ASN A 57 16.06 3.75 -3.40
N LYS A 58 16.20 3.79 -4.73
CA LYS A 58 15.77 4.91 -5.57
C LYS A 58 15.20 4.39 -6.87
N PHE A 59 14.02 4.86 -7.26
CA PHE A 59 13.42 4.50 -8.55
C PHE A 59 14.24 5.03 -9.73
N CYS A 60 14.36 4.21 -10.78
CA CYS A 60 15.17 4.51 -11.96
C CYS A 60 14.34 4.70 -13.25
N LYS A 61 13.14 5.27 -13.12
CA LYS A 61 12.23 5.51 -14.24
C LYS A 61 12.86 6.38 -15.33
N ASP A 62 13.49 7.48 -14.95
CA ASP A 62 14.12 8.40 -15.90
C ASP A 62 15.22 7.71 -16.72
N THR A 63 16.00 6.83 -16.09
CA THR A 63 17.02 6.04 -16.81
C THR A 63 16.35 5.08 -17.78
N TYR A 64 15.29 4.36 -17.37
CA TYR A 64 14.53 3.48 -18.26
C TYR A 64 13.98 4.23 -19.48
N ASP A 65 13.35 5.39 -19.25
CA ASP A 65 12.79 6.21 -20.34
C ASP A 65 13.90 6.74 -21.26
N GLY A 66 15.07 7.08 -20.71
CA GLY A 66 16.26 7.44 -21.48
C GLY A 66 16.78 6.32 -22.37
N VAL A 67 16.91 5.09 -21.87
CA VAL A 67 17.34 3.94 -22.69
C VAL A 67 16.30 3.62 -23.76
N LYS A 68 15.01 3.68 -23.41
CA LYS A 68 13.91 3.50 -24.36
C LYS A 68 14.00 4.52 -25.49
N PHE A 69 14.23 5.79 -25.16
CA PHE A 69 14.43 6.85 -26.15
C PHE A 69 15.62 6.56 -27.07
N ILE A 70 16.75 6.07 -26.54
CA ILE A 70 17.92 5.70 -27.36
C ILE A 70 17.57 4.57 -28.35
N ILE A 71 16.87 3.54 -27.91
CA ILE A 71 16.42 2.43 -28.79
C ILE A 71 15.54 2.98 -29.91
N ASP A 72 14.55 3.80 -29.57
CA ASP A 72 13.63 4.38 -30.54
C ASP A 72 14.33 5.35 -31.50
N ASP A 73 15.32 6.11 -31.03
CA ASP A 73 16.11 7.01 -31.86
C ASP A 73 17.01 6.24 -32.84
N TYR A 74 17.69 5.19 -32.37
CA TYR A 74 18.55 4.38 -33.23
C TYR A 74 17.76 3.53 -34.22
N TYR A 75 16.53 3.17 -33.89
CA TYR A 75 15.61 2.49 -34.81
C TYR A 75 15.22 3.34 -36.02
N LYS A 76 15.09 4.68 -35.86
CA LYS A 76 14.60 5.57 -36.91
C LYS A 76 15.52 5.61 -38.14
N PRO A 77 14.97 5.56 -39.36
CA PRO A 77 15.72 5.80 -40.59
C PRO A 77 16.46 7.15 -40.59
N HIS A 78 17.70 7.14 -41.09
CA HIS A 78 18.51 8.33 -41.31
C HIS A 78 19.24 8.25 -42.68
N PRO A 79 18.52 8.42 -43.80
CA PRO A 79 19.10 8.36 -45.14
C PRO A 79 20.09 9.51 -45.40
N PRO A 80 21.12 9.32 -46.24
CA PRO A 80 21.43 8.08 -46.97
C PRO A 80 22.27 7.09 -46.16
N GLN A 81 22.84 7.50 -45.01
CA GLN A 81 23.84 6.73 -44.26
C GLN A 81 23.24 5.49 -43.58
N HIS A 82 22.00 5.61 -43.10
CA HIS A 82 21.29 4.57 -42.37
C HIS A 82 19.83 4.48 -42.86
N PRO A 83 19.58 4.04 -44.10
CA PRO A 83 18.26 4.11 -44.73
C PRO A 83 17.19 3.30 -43.99
N TYR A 84 17.60 2.29 -43.20
CA TYR A 84 16.69 1.45 -42.40
C TYR A 84 16.79 1.71 -40.90
N GLY A 85 17.69 2.61 -40.47
CA GLY A 85 18.06 2.79 -39.06
C GLY A 85 19.48 2.36 -38.75
N ARG A 86 19.86 2.57 -37.50
CA ARG A 86 21.23 2.39 -36.98
C ARG A 86 21.42 1.07 -36.22
N LEU A 87 20.37 0.29 -36.00
CA LEU A 87 20.49 -1.00 -35.28
C LEU A 87 20.93 -2.13 -36.22
N GLY A 88 20.30 -2.24 -37.40
CA GLY A 88 20.56 -3.31 -38.37
C GLY A 88 20.99 -2.78 -39.75
N LYS A 89 21.55 -3.67 -40.58
CA LYS A 89 21.92 -3.37 -41.98
C LYS A 89 20.74 -3.46 -42.94
N THR A 90 19.69 -4.17 -42.53
CA THR A 90 18.43 -4.34 -43.28
C THR A 90 17.25 -3.93 -42.41
N GLN A 91 16.10 -3.65 -43.03
CA GLN A 91 14.85 -3.36 -42.31
C GLN A 91 14.50 -4.50 -41.32
N LEU A 92 14.53 -5.74 -41.79
CA LEU A 92 14.21 -6.91 -40.97
C LEU A 92 15.14 -7.03 -39.73
N GLU A 93 16.44 -6.86 -39.93
CA GLU A 93 17.42 -6.90 -38.83
C GLU A 93 17.20 -5.74 -37.86
N ASN A 94 16.89 -4.54 -38.36
CA ASN A 94 16.62 -3.37 -37.54
C ASN A 94 15.34 -3.55 -36.69
N ASP A 95 14.29 -4.13 -37.27
CA ASP A 95 13.04 -4.46 -36.56
C ASP A 95 13.26 -5.52 -35.47
N GLN A 96 13.97 -6.61 -35.80
CA GLN A 96 14.29 -7.67 -34.84
C GLN A 96 15.16 -7.16 -33.69
N LEU A 97 16.16 -6.33 -33.97
CA LEU A 97 17.01 -5.74 -32.95
C LEU A 97 16.22 -4.78 -32.05
N LYS A 98 15.35 -3.94 -32.62
CA LYS A 98 14.48 -3.06 -31.82
C LYS A 98 13.62 -3.87 -30.85
N GLU A 99 12.97 -4.92 -31.35
CA GLU A 99 12.12 -5.78 -30.52
C GLU A 99 12.92 -6.45 -29.40
N ASN A 100 14.07 -7.04 -29.74
CA ASN A 100 14.96 -7.69 -28.79
C ASN A 100 15.45 -6.73 -27.69
N PHE A 101 15.89 -5.53 -28.06
CA PHE A 101 16.33 -4.52 -27.08
C PHE A 101 15.17 -4.00 -26.24
N SER A 102 13.99 -3.78 -26.83
CA SER A 102 12.80 -3.32 -26.10
C SER A 102 12.35 -4.37 -25.07
N LYS A 103 12.34 -5.65 -25.46
CA LYS A 103 12.02 -6.78 -24.59
C LYS A 103 13.04 -6.94 -23.46
N ASN A 104 14.33 -6.83 -23.78
CA ASN A 104 15.41 -6.91 -22.79
C ASN A 104 15.33 -5.74 -21.78
N LEU A 105 15.19 -4.50 -22.27
CA LEU A 105 15.03 -3.32 -21.43
C LEU A 105 13.82 -3.45 -20.51
N TYR A 106 12.67 -3.90 -21.04
CA TYR A 106 11.49 -4.18 -20.23
C TYR A 106 11.78 -5.21 -19.12
N SER A 107 12.39 -6.34 -19.46
CA SER A 107 12.70 -7.41 -18.51
C SER A 107 13.59 -6.92 -17.37
N VAL A 108 14.68 -6.23 -17.70
CA VAL A 108 15.63 -5.69 -16.72
C VAL A 108 14.98 -4.63 -15.85
N TYR A 109 14.21 -3.72 -16.44
CA TYR A 109 13.55 -2.66 -15.68
C TYR A 109 12.42 -3.19 -14.80
N ALA A 110 11.63 -4.16 -15.26
CA ALA A 110 10.56 -4.76 -14.46
C ALA A 110 11.12 -5.44 -13.20
N ASP A 111 12.18 -6.24 -13.33
CA ASP A 111 12.88 -6.83 -12.18
C ASP A 111 13.42 -5.74 -11.24
N LYS A 112 14.00 -4.67 -11.81
CA LYS A 112 14.56 -3.58 -11.02
C LYS A 112 13.50 -2.80 -10.24
N PHE A 113 12.40 -2.46 -10.89
CA PHE A 113 11.25 -1.79 -10.28
C PHE A 113 10.66 -2.65 -9.16
N ILE A 114 10.54 -3.97 -9.35
CA ILE A 114 10.05 -4.89 -8.31
C ILE A 114 10.94 -4.80 -7.06
N LYS A 115 12.26 -4.86 -7.22
CA LYS A 115 13.21 -4.73 -6.10
C LYS A 115 13.07 -3.37 -5.40
N GLN A 116 12.95 -2.30 -6.17
CA GLN A 116 12.77 -0.94 -5.63
C GLN A 116 11.45 -0.78 -4.87
N ALA A 117 10.35 -1.35 -5.38
CA ALA A 117 9.06 -1.35 -4.69
C ALA A 117 9.14 -2.14 -3.37
N PHE A 118 9.77 -3.32 -3.37
CA PHE A 118 9.97 -4.11 -2.15
C PHE A 118 10.93 -3.47 -1.16
N TYR A 119 11.90 -2.67 -1.61
CA TYR A 119 12.72 -1.85 -0.73
C TYR A 119 11.86 -0.84 0.03
N VAL A 120 10.99 -0.09 -0.67
CA VAL A 120 10.04 0.85 -0.04
C VAL A 120 9.15 0.11 0.96
N PHE A 121 8.53 -0.99 0.54
CA PHE A 121 7.66 -1.79 1.39
C PHE A 121 8.39 -2.46 2.57
N GLY A 122 9.70 -2.67 2.43
CA GLY A 122 10.57 -3.19 3.46
C GLY A 122 10.91 -2.18 4.56
N SER A 123 10.73 -0.88 4.28
CA SER A 123 10.95 0.23 5.21
C SER A 123 9.72 0.52 6.07
N SER A 124 9.90 1.26 7.16
CA SER A 124 8.81 1.75 8.00
C SER A 124 8.17 3.05 7.48
N GLU A 125 8.92 3.84 6.72
CA GLU A 125 8.54 5.17 6.26
C GLU A 125 8.05 5.16 4.81
N TRP A 126 6.75 4.91 4.65
CA TRP A 126 6.12 4.89 3.33
C TRP A 126 5.69 6.29 2.92
N LYS A 127 6.55 6.96 2.13
CA LYS A 127 6.25 8.24 1.50
C LYS A 127 5.09 8.11 0.52
N ILE A 128 4.15 9.06 0.54
CA ILE A 128 2.92 9.00 -0.26
C ILE A 128 3.26 9.03 -1.75
N GLU A 129 4.25 9.84 -2.15
CA GLU A 129 4.72 9.91 -3.52
C GLU A 129 5.28 8.57 -4.03
N ASN A 130 5.98 7.82 -3.19
CA ASN A 130 6.48 6.50 -3.56
C ASN A 130 5.33 5.51 -3.75
N ILE A 131 4.32 5.54 -2.89
CA ILE A 131 3.14 4.67 -3.02
C ILE A 131 2.35 5.00 -4.29
N ALA A 132 2.18 6.29 -4.60
CA ALA A 132 1.54 6.73 -5.84
C ALA A 132 2.33 6.26 -7.07
N PHE A 133 3.65 6.44 -7.07
CA PHE A 133 4.54 5.99 -8.15
C PHE A 133 4.51 4.47 -8.35
N ILE A 134 4.65 3.68 -7.27
CA ILE A 134 4.58 2.21 -7.36
C ILE A 134 3.25 1.78 -7.96
N ARG A 135 2.14 2.42 -7.57
CA ARG A 135 0.82 2.10 -8.09
C ARG A 135 0.74 2.36 -9.59
N SER A 136 1.12 3.55 -10.05
CA SER A 136 1.04 3.92 -11.46
C SER A 136 1.99 3.08 -12.31
N GLU A 137 3.25 2.94 -11.89
CA GLU A 137 4.26 2.24 -12.69
C GLU A 137 3.97 0.74 -12.76
N CYS A 138 3.46 0.13 -11.68
CA CYS A 138 3.03 -1.27 -11.71
C CYS A 138 1.89 -1.48 -12.72
N LEU A 139 0.92 -0.57 -12.80
CA LEU A 139 -0.15 -0.64 -13.79
C LEU A 139 0.37 -0.49 -15.22
N GLU A 140 1.31 0.42 -15.45
CA GLU A 140 1.92 0.62 -16.78
C GLU A 140 2.74 -0.60 -17.21
N LEU A 141 3.61 -1.13 -16.34
CA LEU A 141 4.41 -2.32 -16.66
C LEU A 141 3.53 -3.55 -16.93
N ARG A 142 2.39 -3.68 -16.24
CA ARG A 142 1.42 -4.76 -16.48
C ARG A 142 0.72 -4.69 -17.84
N LYS A 143 0.66 -3.51 -18.49
CA LYS A 143 0.09 -3.34 -19.83
C LYS A 143 1.07 -3.74 -20.94
N SER A 144 2.34 -3.98 -20.62
CA SER A 144 3.36 -4.33 -21.61
C SER A 144 3.04 -5.67 -22.29
N ASN A 145 3.10 -5.69 -23.62
CA ASN A 145 2.98 -6.93 -24.41
C ASN A 145 4.13 -7.91 -24.17
N PHE A 146 5.21 -7.47 -23.50
CA PHE A 146 6.33 -8.32 -23.12
C PHE A 146 6.11 -9.05 -21.79
N LEU A 147 5.02 -8.75 -21.05
CA LEU A 147 4.68 -9.45 -19.83
C LEU A 147 4.00 -10.78 -20.14
N GLU A 148 4.65 -11.88 -19.78
CA GLU A 148 4.02 -13.20 -19.83
C GLU A 148 3.16 -13.42 -18.57
N LYS A 149 1.89 -13.78 -18.78
CA LYS A 149 0.94 -14.09 -17.71
C LYS A 149 1.42 -15.30 -16.90
N GLY A 150 1.41 -15.19 -15.57
CA GLY A 150 1.86 -16.24 -14.66
C GLY A 150 3.39 -16.35 -14.50
N SER A 151 4.16 -15.52 -15.20
CA SER A 151 5.61 -15.40 -15.01
C SER A 151 5.96 -14.91 -13.58
N PRO A 152 7.22 -15.10 -13.12
CA PRO A 152 7.66 -14.56 -11.84
C PRO A 152 7.45 -13.05 -11.68
N VAL A 153 7.58 -12.29 -12.78
CA VAL A 153 7.35 -10.85 -12.82
C VAL A 153 5.86 -10.53 -12.61
N ASP A 154 4.95 -11.19 -13.33
CA ASP A 154 3.49 -11.01 -13.17
C ASP A 154 3.01 -11.37 -11.75
N LYS A 155 3.56 -12.44 -11.18
CA LYS A 155 3.29 -12.83 -9.78
C LYS A 155 3.78 -11.77 -8.80
N SER A 156 4.93 -11.18 -9.05
CA SER A 156 5.49 -10.11 -8.22
C SER A 156 4.64 -8.83 -8.30
N PHE A 157 4.18 -8.44 -9.49
CA PHE A 157 3.23 -7.34 -9.65
C PHE A 157 1.90 -7.61 -8.92
N SER A 158 1.40 -8.84 -8.97
CA SER A 158 0.20 -9.23 -8.23
C SER A 158 0.41 -9.13 -6.71
N LYS A 159 1.61 -9.49 -6.21
CA LYS A 159 1.98 -9.31 -4.80
C LYS A 159 2.08 -7.82 -4.41
N ILE A 160 2.68 -6.98 -5.25
CA ILE A 160 2.71 -5.52 -5.05
C ILE A 160 1.28 -4.97 -4.96
N GLN A 161 0.39 -5.39 -5.86
CA GLN A 161 -1.01 -4.96 -5.85
C GLN A 161 -1.73 -5.38 -4.58
N GLN A 162 -1.54 -6.62 -4.09
CA GLN A 162 -2.12 -7.08 -2.83
C GLN A 162 -1.65 -6.24 -1.62
N ILE A 163 -0.37 -5.86 -1.59
CA ILE A 163 0.17 -4.96 -0.55
C ILE A 163 -0.53 -3.60 -0.59
N LEU A 164 -0.66 -3.01 -1.79
CA LEU A 164 -1.32 -1.72 -1.97
C LEU A 164 -2.82 -1.78 -1.60
N LEU A 165 -3.53 -2.83 -2.02
CA LEU A 165 -4.94 -3.02 -1.69
C LEU A 165 -5.16 -3.10 -0.17
N LYS A 166 -4.31 -3.83 0.55
CA LYS A 166 -4.41 -3.91 2.01
C LYS A 166 -4.10 -2.56 2.67
N TYR A 167 -3.11 -1.83 2.16
CA TYR A 167 -2.81 -0.47 2.62
C TYR A 167 -4.00 0.48 2.40
N ASP A 168 -4.68 0.40 1.25
CA ASP A 168 -5.84 1.24 0.92
C ASP A 168 -7.07 0.84 1.76
N GLU A 169 -7.31 -0.45 1.97
CA GLU A 169 -8.38 -0.96 2.86
C GLU A 169 -8.30 -0.35 4.25
N ILE A 170 -7.10 -0.34 4.84
CA ILE A 170 -6.89 0.19 6.20
C ILE A 170 -7.04 1.72 6.22
N ASN A 171 -6.50 2.45 5.23
CA ASN A 171 -6.68 3.90 5.17
C ASN A 171 -8.16 4.29 4.99
N ASN A 172 -8.89 3.61 4.10
CA ASN A 172 -10.31 3.87 3.89
C ASN A 172 -11.12 3.62 5.16
N PHE A 173 -10.79 2.55 5.91
CA PHE A 173 -11.40 2.31 7.21
C PHE A 173 -11.09 3.46 8.19
N ILE A 174 -9.83 3.92 8.28
CA ILE A 174 -9.45 5.04 9.14
C ILE A 174 -10.22 6.31 8.78
N GLU A 175 -10.30 6.65 7.50
CA GLU A 175 -10.97 7.87 7.00
C GLU A 175 -12.47 7.87 7.30
N THR A 176 -13.12 6.72 7.18
CA THR A 176 -14.57 6.58 7.39
C THR A 176 -14.95 6.32 8.85
N SER A 177 -13.99 5.92 9.69
CA SER A 177 -14.28 5.49 11.08
C SER A 177 -14.87 6.58 11.96
N ASN A 178 -14.52 7.86 11.77
CA ASN A 178 -15.00 8.95 12.64
C ASN A 178 -16.46 9.36 12.37
N ASN A 179 -17.09 8.84 11.31
CA ASN A 179 -18.45 9.21 10.95
C ASN A 179 -19.47 8.39 11.74
N PHE A 180 -20.37 9.06 12.47
CA PHE A 180 -21.52 8.45 13.13
C PHE A 180 -22.81 8.99 12.49
N SER A 181 -23.79 8.12 12.27
CA SER A 181 -25.01 8.39 11.48
C SER A 181 -25.91 9.48 12.07
N SER A 182 -25.85 9.73 13.38
CA SER A 182 -26.47 10.89 14.02
C SER A 182 -25.88 11.13 15.41
N LEU A 183 -25.41 12.35 15.68
CA LEU A 183 -25.03 12.81 17.03
C LEU A 183 -25.99 13.91 17.48
N ASP A 184 -27.27 13.55 17.61
CA ASP A 184 -28.28 14.47 18.12
C ASP A 184 -28.18 14.60 19.64
N ALA A 185 -28.12 15.83 20.12
CA ALA A 185 -28.02 16.19 21.52
C ALA A 185 -29.38 16.22 22.26
N ASN A 186 -30.47 15.72 21.68
CA ASN A 186 -31.74 15.56 22.39
C ASN A 186 -31.64 14.56 23.56
N LEU A 187 -32.43 14.75 24.63
CA LEU A 187 -32.38 13.92 25.84
C LEU A 187 -32.59 12.43 25.56
N SER A 188 -33.55 12.10 24.68
CA SER A 188 -33.88 10.71 24.32
C SER A 188 -32.88 10.06 23.37
N SER A 189 -32.10 10.85 22.63
CA SER A 189 -31.09 10.35 21.71
C SER A 189 -29.95 9.71 22.50
N LYS A 190 -29.40 8.59 22.02
CA LYS A 190 -28.29 7.90 22.67
C LYS A 190 -27.08 7.87 21.74
N PHE A 191 -25.89 7.94 22.32
CA PHE A 191 -24.69 7.70 21.54
C PHE A 191 -24.68 6.27 20.98
N PRO A 192 -24.35 6.04 19.70
CA PRO A 192 -24.29 4.72 19.09
C PRO A 192 -23.05 3.93 19.57
N PHE A 193 -23.04 3.55 20.84
CA PHE A 193 -21.89 2.87 21.47
C PHE A 193 -21.56 1.51 20.82
N ALA A 194 -22.58 0.80 20.32
CA ALA A 194 -22.37 -0.45 19.58
C ALA A 194 -21.49 -0.24 18.34
N ASP A 195 -21.71 0.85 17.58
CA ASP A 195 -20.92 1.18 16.40
C ASP A 195 -19.48 1.55 16.78
N LEU A 196 -19.31 2.31 17.88
CA LEU A 196 -17.98 2.64 18.41
C LEU A 196 -17.23 1.35 18.78
N LYS A 197 -17.88 0.42 19.47
CA LYS A 197 -17.30 -0.87 19.87
C LYS A 197 -16.86 -1.69 18.63
N ILE A 198 -17.70 -1.75 17.59
CA ILE A 198 -17.37 -2.44 16.33
C ILE A 198 -16.11 -1.83 15.69
N LYS A 199 -16.06 -0.50 15.60
CA LYS A 199 -14.92 0.22 15.02
C LYS A 199 -13.63 0.00 15.81
N ILE A 200 -13.67 0.12 17.15
CA ILE A 200 -12.51 -0.14 18.00
C ILE A 200 -12.06 -1.60 17.89
N SER A 201 -12.99 -2.55 17.91
CA SER A 201 -12.67 -3.97 17.74
C SER A 201 -11.99 -4.24 16.40
N ARG A 202 -12.39 -3.55 15.32
CA ARG A 202 -11.75 -3.68 14.02
C ARG A 202 -10.32 -3.12 14.01
N ILE A 203 -10.07 -2.00 14.69
CA ILE A 203 -8.71 -1.48 14.91
C ILE A 203 -7.84 -2.52 15.63
N ASP A 204 -8.37 -3.09 16.72
CA ASP A 204 -7.65 -4.09 17.52
C ASP A 204 -7.36 -5.36 16.71
N THR A 205 -8.29 -5.79 15.85
CA THR A 205 -8.09 -6.90 14.91
C THR A 205 -6.97 -6.59 13.91
N TYR A 206 -6.95 -5.40 13.30
CA TYR A 206 -5.86 -5.01 12.39
C TYR A 206 -4.51 -5.07 13.11
N LYS A 207 -4.40 -4.50 14.31
CA LYS A 207 -3.15 -4.50 15.09
C LYS A 207 -2.71 -5.92 15.47
N ARG A 208 -3.65 -6.74 15.97
CA ARG A 208 -3.38 -8.13 16.40
C ARG A 208 -2.89 -9.00 15.25
N ASN A 209 -3.51 -8.86 14.08
CA ASN A 209 -3.18 -9.65 12.90
C ASN A 209 -2.02 -9.04 12.10
N LYS A 210 -1.22 -8.15 12.70
CA LYS A 210 -0.06 -7.51 12.05
C LYS A 210 -0.43 -6.88 10.70
N LEU A 211 -1.53 -6.10 10.70
CA LEU A 211 -2.12 -5.46 9.52
C LEU A 211 -2.45 -6.45 8.36
N ASP A 212 -2.50 -7.75 8.64
CA ASP A 212 -2.84 -8.85 7.71
C ASP A 212 -1.87 -8.99 6.52
N ASN A 213 -0.75 -8.27 6.54
CA ASN A 213 0.26 -8.31 5.49
C ASN A 213 1.62 -7.91 6.05
N ILE A 214 2.63 -8.76 5.84
CA ILE A 214 3.96 -8.60 6.42
C ILE A 214 4.67 -7.29 6.06
N TYR A 215 4.36 -6.72 4.89
CA TYR A 215 4.93 -5.45 4.44
C TYR A 215 4.15 -4.27 4.99
N VAL A 216 2.82 -4.34 4.91
CA VAL A 216 1.95 -3.29 5.44
C VAL A 216 2.16 -3.12 6.95
N ASN A 217 2.42 -4.21 7.68
CA ASN A 217 2.80 -4.21 9.10
C ASN A 217 4.04 -3.37 9.42
N LYS A 218 4.92 -3.12 8.45
CA LYS A 218 6.10 -2.27 8.68
C LYS A 218 5.74 -0.78 8.65
N CYS A 219 4.63 -0.41 8.02
CA CYS A 219 4.25 0.98 7.81
C CYS A 219 3.88 1.68 9.13
N ALA A 220 4.82 2.42 9.70
CA ALA A 220 4.65 3.10 10.99
C ALA A 220 3.47 4.09 10.97
N ARG A 221 3.27 4.78 9.84
CA ARG A 221 2.15 5.72 9.66
C ARG A 221 0.79 5.06 9.85
N LEU A 222 0.58 3.83 9.36
CA LEU A 222 -0.69 3.13 9.56
C LEU A 222 -0.90 2.77 11.03
N HIS A 223 0.13 2.29 11.72
CA HIS A 223 0.04 2.02 13.16
C HIS A 223 -0.33 3.28 13.95
N ASN A 224 0.36 4.39 13.70
CA ASN A 224 0.11 5.65 14.39
C ASN A 224 -1.31 6.18 14.11
N LYS A 225 -1.76 6.11 12.84
CA LYS A 225 -3.12 6.53 12.48
C LYS A 225 -4.17 5.66 13.15
N LEU A 226 -4.00 4.33 13.20
CA LEU A 226 -4.93 3.44 13.90
C LEU A 226 -5.04 3.78 15.40
N ASP A 227 -3.92 4.03 16.07
CA ASP A 227 -3.92 4.41 17.49
C ASP A 227 -4.58 5.77 17.72
N SER A 228 -4.29 6.74 16.86
CA SER A 228 -4.96 8.05 16.89
C SER A 228 -6.46 7.91 16.64
N THR A 229 -6.86 7.06 15.71
CA THR A 229 -8.27 6.83 15.37
C THR A 229 -9.01 6.22 16.55
N LYS A 230 -8.42 5.23 17.23
CA LYS A 230 -9.01 4.64 18.44
C LYS A 230 -9.26 5.69 19.52
N ARG A 231 -8.29 6.59 19.76
CA ARG A 231 -8.45 7.71 20.70
C ARG A 231 -9.55 8.68 20.25
N ASN A 232 -9.58 9.06 18.98
CA ASN A 232 -10.59 9.99 18.43
C ASN A 232 -12.02 9.43 18.52
N LEU A 233 -12.20 8.11 18.39
CA LEU A 233 -13.51 7.48 18.55
C LEU A 233 -14.06 7.63 19.97
N VAL A 234 -13.21 7.39 20.98
CA VAL A 234 -13.59 7.57 22.40
C VAL A 234 -13.82 9.05 22.70
N ASP A 235 -12.96 9.92 22.18
CA ASP A 235 -13.08 11.38 22.30
C ASP A 235 -14.40 11.90 21.73
N THR A 236 -14.85 11.33 20.61
CA THR A 236 -16.13 11.68 19.98
C THR A 236 -17.32 11.38 20.89
N TYR A 237 -17.28 10.27 21.63
CA TYR A 237 -18.33 9.95 22.61
C TYR A 237 -18.32 10.97 23.75
N LEU A 238 -17.15 11.30 24.29
CA LEU A 238 -17.04 12.31 25.34
C LEU A 238 -17.53 13.69 24.86
N LYS A 239 -17.14 14.11 23.65
CA LYS A 239 -17.60 15.36 23.03
C LYS A 239 -19.11 15.40 22.82
N TYR A 240 -19.71 14.28 22.41
CA TYR A 240 -21.16 14.18 22.31
C TYR A 240 -21.83 14.43 23.67
N LEU A 241 -21.31 13.86 24.76
CA LEU A 241 -21.82 14.11 26.12
C LEU A 241 -21.65 15.58 26.54
N GLU A 242 -20.53 16.21 26.19
CA GLU A 242 -20.30 17.63 26.46
C GLU A 242 -21.36 18.51 25.80
N VAL A 243 -21.64 18.26 24.52
CA VAL A 243 -22.66 19.00 23.76
C VAL A 243 -24.04 18.73 24.35
N LYS A 244 -24.37 17.47 24.62
CA LYS A 244 -25.67 17.08 25.16
C LYS A 244 -25.93 17.66 26.53
N ILE A 245 -25.00 17.51 27.48
CA ILE A 245 -25.12 18.09 28.82
C ILE A 245 -25.23 19.62 28.72
N SER A 246 -24.38 20.27 27.93
CA SER A 246 -24.40 21.73 27.81
C SER A 246 -25.71 22.25 27.20
N LYS A 247 -26.33 21.51 26.28
CA LYS A 247 -27.61 21.87 25.68
C LYS A 247 -28.74 21.91 26.70
N TRP A 248 -28.79 20.98 27.63
CA TRP A 248 -29.91 20.81 28.56
C TRP A 248 -29.70 21.48 29.93
N MET A 249 -28.49 21.92 30.22
CA MET A 249 -28.19 22.67 31.43
C MET A 249 -28.92 24.01 31.50
N GLY A 250 -29.33 24.40 32.71
CA GLY A 250 -30.06 25.65 32.95
C GLY A 250 -31.51 25.66 32.46
N PHE A 251 -32.03 24.56 31.90
CA PHE A 251 -33.40 24.50 31.38
C PHE A 251 -34.48 24.76 32.45
N TYR A 252 -34.16 24.58 33.73
CA TYR A 252 -35.06 24.94 34.84
C TYR A 252 -35.36 26.44 34.93
N TYR A 253 -34.58 27.31 34.30
CA TYR A 253 -34.91 28.73 34.15
C TYR A 253 -35.90 29.02 33.02
N GLN A 254 -35.98 28.13 32.03
CA GLN A 254 -36.75 28.33 30.80
C GLN A 254 -38.07 27.57 30.80
N PHE A 255 -38.11 26.41 31.48
CA PHE A 255 -39.28 25.58 31.63
C PHE A 255 -39.71 25.52 33.08
N LYS A 256 -41.01 25.70 33.30
CA LYS A 256 -41.60 25.60 34.62
C LYS A 256 -41.77 24.12 34.98
N PHE A 257 -40.85 23.60 35.78
CA PHE A 257 -40.99 22.31 36.43
C PHE A 257 -41.89 22.48 37.66
N SER A 258 -42.85 21.57 37.85
CA SER A 258 -43.80 21.61 38.97
C SER A 258 -43.13 21.23 40.29
N THR A 259 -42.11 20.37 40.22
CA THR A 259 -41.32 19.95 41.38
C THR A 259 -39.86 19.74 41.01
N PHE A 260 -38.97 19.80 41.99
CA PHE A 260 -37.58 19.42 41.80
C PHE A 260 -37.42 17.96 41.33
N ASN A 261 -38.29 17.05 41.80
CA ASN A 261 -38.27 15.64 41.38
C ASN A 261 -38.57 15.49 39.88
N GLU A 262 -39.46 16.32 39.35
CA GLU A 262 -39.75 16.34 37.91
C GLU A 262 -38.52 16.73 37.10
N TYR A 263 -37.84 17.82 37.48
CA TYR A 263 -36.56 18.21 36.88
C TYR A 263 -35.52 17.09 36.95
N ASN A 264 -35.41 16.47 38.13
CA ASN A 264 -34.41 15.45 38.38
C ASN A 264 -34.62 14.24 37.48
N ASN A 265 -35.86 13.75 37.38
CA ASN A 265 -36.22 12.60 36.56
C ASN A 265 -36.15 12.87 35.04
N MET A 266 -36.49 14.09 34.61
CA MET A 266 -36.57 14.41 33.17
C MET A 266 -35.23 14.85 32.57
N ILE A 267 -34.39 15.55 33.34
CA ILE A 267 -33.15 16.16 32.85
C ILE A 267 -31.93 15.52 33.50
N TYR A 268 -31.80 15.63 34.82
CA TYR A 268 -30.55 15.30 35.51
C TYR A 268 -30.24 13.79 35.46
N ASP A 269 -31.19 12.95 35.86
CA ASP A 269 -30.97 11.50 35.97
C ASP A 269 -30.65 10.87 34.60
N PRO A 270 -31.37 11.17 33.49
CA PRO A 270 -31.00 10.69 32.16
C PRO A 270 -29.58 11.07 31.73
N LEU A 271 -29.18 12.34 31.93
CA LEU A 271 -27.83 12.81 31.59
C LEU A 271 -26.76 12.18 32.47
N LYS A 272 -27.05 12.00 33.77
CA LYS A 272 -26.15 11.37 34.72
C LYS A 272 -25.94 9.90 34.40
N THR A 273 -27.01 9.17 34.09
CA THR A 273 -26.96 7.77 33.67
C THR A 273 -26.12 7.60 32.41
N GLU A 274 -26.31 8.42 31.38
CA GLU A 274 -25.52 8.31 30.15
C GLU A 274 -24.03 8.63 30.36
N LEU A 275 -23.72 9.60 31.25
CA LEU A 275 -22.34 9.90 31.64
C LEU A 275 -21.69 8.75 32.42
N ASP A 276 -22.43 8.11 33.33
CA ASP A 276 -21.94 6.95 34.08
C ASP A 276 -21.77 5.74 33.17
N ASP A 277 -22.70 5.52 32.23
CA ASP A 277 -22.62 4.47 31.22
C ASP A 277 -21.36 4.65 30.36
N PHE A 278 -20.99 5.88 29.98
CA PHE A 278 -19.73 6.17 29.30
C PHE A 278 -18.52 5.68 30.11
N ALA A 279 -18.42 6.04 31.39
CA ALA A 279 -17.29 5.64 32.23
C ALA A 279 -17.25 4.13 32.47
N ASN A 280 -18.41 3.52 32.74
CA ASN A 280 -18.53 2.07 32.93
C ASN A 280 -18.12 1.31 31.68
N ASN A 281 -18.58 1.75 30.51
CA ASN A 281 -18.18 1.16 29.24
C ASN A 281 -16.68 1.32 28.99
N CYS A 282 -16.12 2.52 29.18
CA CYS A 282 -14.70 2.74 28.98
C CYS A 282 -13.86 1.89 29.95
N ASN A 283 -14.26 1.75 31.21
CA ASN A 283 -13.57 0.91 32.18
C ASN A 283 -13.66 -0.58 31.80
N TYR A 284 -14.85 -1.07 31.44
CA TYR A 284 -15.07 -2.47 31.07
C TYR A 284 -14.26 -2.90 29.84
N TYR A 285 -14.17 -2.03 28.82
CA TYR A 285 -13.43 -2.31 27.59
C TYR A 285 -11.98 -1.77 27.61
N HIS A 286 -11.52 -1.24 28.74
CA HIS A 286 -10.20 -0.63 28.91
C HIS A 286 -9.89 0.48 27.88
N TYR A 287 -10.87 1.33 27.58
CA TYR A 287 -10.70 2.50 26.74
C TYR A 287 -10.17 3.67 27.56
N SER A 288 -9.06 4.25 27.12
CA SER A 288 -8.53 5.48 27.70
C SER A 288 -9.34 6.68 27.22
N TYR A 289 -9.72 7.55 28.15
CA TYR A 289 -10.41 8.81 27.91
C TYR A 289 -9.82 9.92 28.77
N ASP A 290 -10.14 11.17 28.44
CA ASP A 290 -9.73 12.34 29.22
C ASP A 290 -10.53 12.42 30.53
N SER A 291 -9.90 12.01 31.64
CA SER A 291 -10.52 12.00 32.96
C SER A 291 -10.81 13.41 33.49
N ASN A 292 -10.04 14.42 33.10
CA ASN A 292 -10.27 15.80 33.52
C ASN A 292 -11.55 16.34 32.89
N ARG A 293 -11.74 16.12 31.59
CA ARG A 293 -12.97 16.50 30.88
C ARG A 293 -14.20 15.76 31.42
N TYR A 294 -14.06 14.46 31.67
CA TYR A 294 -15.11 13.67 32.31
C TYR A 294 -15.49 14.22 33.70
N ASN A 295 -14.51 14.50 34.56
CA ASN A 295 -14.74 15.04 35.90
C ASN A 295 -15.38 16.44 35.84
N ALA A 296 -14.98 17.26 34.88
CA ALA A 296 -15.59 18.57 34.64
C ALA A 296 -17.08 18.44 34.32
N LEU A 297 -17.48 17.48 33.47
CA LEU A 297 -18.90 17.21 33.18
C LEU A 297 -19.67 16.73 34.40
N GLN A 298 -19.08 15.85 35.21
CA GLN A 298 -19.71 15.41 36.46
C GLN A 298 -19.97 16.59 37.41
N LEU A 299 -19.01 17.49 37.56
CA LEU A 299 -19.16 18.70 38.37
C LEU A 299 -20.23 19.62 37.78
N LYS A 300 -20.22 19.81 36.46
CA LYS A 300 -21.20 20.63 35.74
C LYS A 300 -22.63 20.18 36.02
N LEU A 301 -22.92 18.88 35.89
CA LEU A 301 -24.23 18.30 36.21
C LEU A 301 -24.61 18.46 37.69
N LYS A 302 -23.66 18.26 38.61
CA LYS A 302 -23.91 18.43 40.05
C LYS A 302 -24.29 19.86 40.39
N TYR A 303 -23.59 20.84 39.86
CA TYR A 303 -23.90 22.26 40.09
C TYR A 303 -25.25 22.66 39.49
N ASP A 304 -25.53 22.19 38.29
CA ASP A 304 -26.80 22.47 37.61
C ASP A 304 -28.00 21.94 38.40
N ARG A 305 -27.90 20.71 38.92
CA ARG A 305 -28.89 20.11 39.82
C ARG A 305 -29.11 20.94 41.09
N GLN A 306 -28.03 21.43 41.71
CA GLN A 306 -28.13 22.28 42.91
C GLN A 306 -28.80 23.63 42.59
N GLY A 307 -28.53 24.19 41.41
CA GLY A 307 -29.18 25.39 40.91
C GLY A 307 -30.68 25.18 40.73
N ALA A 308 -31.09 24.09 40.07
CA ALA A 308 -32.49 23.72 39.89
C ALA A 308 -33.24 23.56 41.22
N TYR A 309 -32.62 22.90 42.21
CA TYR A 309 -33.23 22.72 43.54
C TYR A 309 -33.53 24.07 44.22
N LYS A 310 -32.59 25.01 44.17
CA LYS A 310 -32.77 26.35 44.74
C LYS A 310 -33.88 27.10 44.00
N HIS A 311 -33.82 27.11 42.66
CA HIS A 311 -34.77 27.86 41.83
C HIS A 311 -36.22 27.39 41.95
N ILE A 312 -36.46 26.08 42.05
CA ILE A 312 -37.83 25.52 42.10
C ILE A 312 -38.43 25.62 43.51
N ARG A 313 -37.59 25.75 44.54
CA ARG A 313 -38.03 25.86 45.93
C ARG A 313 -38.41 27.29 46.31
N ASP A 314 -37.73 28.27 45.72
CA ASP A 314 -37.94 29.71 45.94
C ASP A 314 -39.11 30.24 45.07
#